data_AF-A0A2G9UKL7-F1
#
_entry.id   AF-A0A2G9UKL7-F1
#
_cell.length_a   1.000
_cell.length_b   1.000
_cell.length_c   1.000
_cell.angle_alpha   90.00
_cell.angle_beta   90.00
_cell.angle_gamma   90.00
#
_symmetry.space_group_name_H-M   'P 1'
#
loop_
_entity.id
_entity.type
_entity.pdbx_description
1 polymer ?
#
loop_
_entity_poly.entity_id
_entity_poly.type
_entity_poly.pdbx_seq_one_letter_code
_entity_poly.pdbx_strand_id
1 'polypeptide(L)'
;MDIEIPMEEGEPLGATPNDKLIITKIQGGTIAEGKLKIGDQILKVNGQPITDQNNFFKALRFAPPVARLTILRDQKKAEELEARVRIPEARAKLIQRRDGYMYFLAKLVWQPNGPKLGLGIKHFQNRVLVSRCDAGSLSATQLAVGDHIIDIDGVPVTDKDVARDLLIKALQEKKEVTAVVERPESMEAKHWTQQALVTQICQPPSVQMNSDVRAIAARERAKVKQPKP
;
A
#
# COMPACT_ATOMS: atom_id res chain seq x y z
N MET A 1 -12.64 -25.70 1.65
CA MET A 1 -12.22 -26.13 0.30
C MET A 1 -10.83 -26.69 0.44
N ASP A 2 -10.55 -27.83 -0.19
CA ASP A 2 -9.20 -28.41 -0.17
C ASP A 2 -8.55 -28.19 -1.54
N ILE A 3 -7.29 -27.77 -1.53
CA ILE A 3 -6.48 -27.59 -2.74
C ILE A 3 -5.18 -28.38 -2.60
N GLU A 4 -4.75 -28.96 -3.70
CA GLU A 4 -3.47 -29.67 -3.79
C GLU A 4 -2.49 -28.83 -4.62
N ILE A 5 -1.33 -28.56 -4.04
CA ILE A 5 -0.26 -27.78 -4.66
C ILE A 5 0.97 -28.70 -4.74
N PRO A 6 1.35 -29.16 -5.93
CA PRO A 6 2.62 -29.84 -6.15
C PRO A 6 3.75 -28.89 -5.79
N MET A 7 4.74 -29.39 -5.05
CA MET A 7 5.89 -28.58 -4.62
C MET A 7 7.14 -29.43 -4.53
N GLU A 8 8.27 -28.85 -4.94
CA GLU A 8 9.58 -29.48 -4.78
C GLU A 8 10.21 -29.13 -3.44
N GLU A 9 11.20 -29.92 -3.02
CA GLU A 9 11.90 -29.69 -1.76
C GLU A 9 12.67 -28.37 -1.81
N GLY A 10 12.31 -27.44 -0.92
CA GLY A 10 12.92 -26.11 -0.84
C GLY A 10 12.30 -25.05 -1.75
N GLU A 11 11.31 -25.40 -2.59
CA GLU A 11 10.60 -24.43 -3.42
C GLU A 11 9.65 -23.56 -2.57
N PRO A 12 9.73 -22.22 -2.66
CA PRO A 12 8.83 -21.36 -1.91
C PRO A 12 7.42 -21.38 -2.52
N LEU A 13 6.40 -21.48 -1.67
CA LEU A 13 5.00 -21.38 -2.10
C LEU A 13 4.69 -20.07 -2.84
N GLY A 14 5.34 -18.97 -2.44
CA GLY A 14 5.12 -17.64 -3.03
C GLY A 14 3.84 -16.93 -2.58
N ALA A 15 3.14 -17.47 -1.56
CA ALA A 15 2.01 -16.81 -0.91
C ALA A 15 2.38 -16.33 0.50
N THR A 16 1.97 -15.11 0.85
CA THR A 16 2.22 -14.52 2.18
C THR A 16 0.91 -14.34 2.94
N PRO A 17 0.69 -15.08 4.04
CA PRO A 17 -0.44 -14.85 4.95
C PRO A 17 -0.17 -13.69 5.93
N ASN A 18 -1.23 -13.07 6.46
CA ASN A 18 -1.16 -12.19 7.63
C ASN A 18 -1.29 -12.96 8.96
N ASP A 19 -1.35 -12.25 10.10
CA ASP A 19 -1.48 -12.84 11.45
C ASP A 19 -2.73 -13.70 11.64
N LYS A 20 -3.75 -13.52 10.79
CA LYS A 20 -4.99 -14.30 10.78
C LYS A 20 -4.98 -15.45 9.76
N LEU A 21 -3.81 -15.76 9.20
CA LEU A 21 -3.61 -16.78 8.15
C LEU A 21 -4.35 -16.48 6.85
N ILE A 22 -4.68 -15.22 6.58
CA ILE A 22 -5.32 -14.79 5.34
C ILE A 22 -4.23 -14.42 4.35
N ILE A 23 -4.24 -15.02 3.16
CA ILE A 23 -3.31 -14.69 2.07
C ILE A 23 -3.53 -13.24 1.64
N THR A 24 -2.50 -12.40 1.79
CA THR A 24 -2.54 -10.98 1.42
C THR A 24 -1.74 -10.69 0.16
N LYS A 25 -0.79 -11.55 -0.19
CA LYS A 25 0.11 -11.37 -1.34
C LYS A 25 0.37 -12.73 -1.99
N ILE A 26 0.35 -12.73 -3.32
CA ILE A 26 0.78 -13.86 -4.16
C ILE A 26 1.83 -13.32 -5.12
N GLN A 27 2.99 -13.95 -5.14
CA GLN A 27 4.09 -13.59 -6.01
C GLN A 27 3.84 -14.20 -7.40
N GLY A 28 3.91 -13.39 -8.45
CA GLY A 28 3.83 -13.88 -9.82
C GLY A 28 5.02 -14.79 -10.14
N GLY A 29 4.78 -15.82 -10.96
CA GLY A 29 5.77 -16.84 -11.35
C GLY A 29 6.02 -17.92 -10.29
N THR A 30 5.21 -18.02 -9.23
CA THR A 30 5.36 -19.03 -8.16
C THR A 30 4.22 -20.04 -8.18
N ILE A 31 4.40 -21.19 -7.50
CA ILE A 31 3.39 -22.27 -7.44
C ILE A 31 2.06 -21.87 -6.79
N ALA A 32 2.02 -20.80 -5.99
CA ALA A 32 0.77 -20.24 -5.48
C ALA A 32 -0.06 -19.54 -6.56
N GLU A 33 0.56 -19.05 -7.63
CA GLU A 33 -0.14 -18.33 -8.70
C GLU A 33 -1.15 -19.26 -9.38
N GLY A 34 -2.41 -18.81 -9.48
CA GLY A 34 -3.52 -19.59 -10.03
C GLY A 34 -4.10 -20.66 -9.10
N LYS A 35 -3.40 -21.07 -8.05
CA LYS A 35 -3.90 -22.04 -7.04
C LYS A 35 -4.58 -21.35 -5.86
N LEU A 36 -3.90 -20.36 -5.29
CA LEU A 36 -4.39 -19.54 -4.20
C LEU A 36 -4.91 -18.19 -4.73
N LYS A 37 -5.74 -17.55 -3.93
CA LYS A 37 -6.23 -16.18 -4.16
C LYS A 37 -5.98 -15.31 -2.94
N ILE A 38 -5.83 -14.01 -3.17
CA ILE A 38 -5.83 -13.02 -2.09
C ILE A 38 -7.18 -13.13 -1.36
N GLY A 39 -7.13 -13.19 -0.03
CA GLY A 39 -8.30 -13.39 0.82
C GLY A 39 -8.57 -14.84 1.21
N ASP A 40 -7.86 -15.81 0.65
CA ASP A 40 -7.95 -17.20 1.11
C ASP A 40 -7.42 -17.31 2.54
N GLN A 41 -8.21 -17.87 3.46
CA GLN A 41 -7.78 -18.14 4.82
C GLN A 41 -7.30 -19.59 4.94
N ILE A 42 -6.05 -19.79 5.36
CA ILE A 42 -5.50 -21.12 5.59
C ILE A 42 -6.01 -21.68 6.92
N LEU A 43 -6.59 -22.87 6.88
CA LEU A 43 -7.07 -23.60 8.07
C LEU A 43 -6.19 -24.80 8.40
N LYS A 44 -5.80 -25.57 7.38
CA LYS A 44 -4.98 -26.78 7.55
C LYS A 44 -3.95 -26.94 6.44
N VAL A 45 -2.85 -27.61 6.75
CA VAL A 45 -1.83 -28.08 5.81
C VAL A 45 -1.64 -29.58 6.04
N ASN A 46 -1.80 -30.41 5.01
CA ASN A 46 -1.72 -31.88 5.09
C ASN A 46 -2.56 -32.49 6.22
N GLY A 47 -3.75 -31.92 6.43
CA GLY A 47 -4.68 -32.33 7.50
C GLY A 47 -4.35 -31.78 8.89
N GLN A 48 -3.18 -31.17 9.09
CA GLN A 48 -2.81 -30.54 10.36
C GLN A 48 -3.39 -29.12 10.47
N PRO A 49 -4.09 -28.79 11.57
CA PRO A 49 -4.61 -27.45 11.80
C PRO A 49 -3.48 -26.45 12.04
N ILE A 50 -3.59 -25.30 11.38
CA ILE A 50 -2.61 -24.22 11.46
C ILE A 50 -3.20 -23.08 12.29
N THR A 51 -2.45 -22.65 13.29
CA THR A 51 -2.87 -21.62 14.26
C THR A 51 -2.16 -20.29 14.07
N ASP A 52 -0.97 -20.30 13.47
CA ASP A 52 -0.12 -19.13 13.28
C ASP A 52 0.80 -19.28 12.05
N GLN A 53 1.42 -18.17 11.64
CA GLN A 53 2.30 -18.13 10.47
C GLN A 53 3.52 -19.06 10.60
N ASN A 54 4.09 -19.20 11.80
CA ASN A 54 5.29 -20.02 11.99
C ASN A 54 4.96 -21.51 11.79
N ASN A 55 3.83 -21.95 12.33
CA ASN A 55 3.27 -23.27 12.11
C ASN A 55 2.99 -23.51 10.63
N PHE A 56 2.41 -22.51 9.94
CA PHE A 56 2.17 -22.58 8.48
C PHE A 56 3.45 -22.85 7.68
N PHE A 57 4.50 -22.05 7.89
CA PHE A 57 5.76 -22.21 7.15
C PHE A 57 6.50 -23.50 7.51
N LYS A 58 6.43 -23.94 8.77
CA LYS A 58 6.96 -25.24 9.19
C LYS A 58 6.24 -26.38 8.50
N ALA A 59 4.90 -26.38 8.49
CA ALA A 59 4.12 -27.43 7.86
C ALA A 59 4.37 -27.51 6.34
N LEU A 60 4.48 -26.36 5.66
CA LEU A 60 4.83 -26.31 4.25
C LEU A 60 6.21 -26.89 3.94
N ARG A 61 7.19 -26.70 4.82
CA ARG A 61 8.54 -27.25 4.62
C ARG A 61 8.59 -28.78 4.58
N PHE A 62 7.63 -29.45 5.23
CA PHE A 62 7.49 -30.91 5.22
C PHE A 62 6.35 -31.39 4.31
N ALA A 63 5.77 -30.50 3.51
CA ALA A 63 4.68 -30.83 2.62
C ALA A 63 5.08 -31.43 1.25
N PRO A 64 6.31 -31.28 0.72
CA PRO A 64 6.69 -31.97 -0.52
C PRO A 64 6.44 -33.48 -0.45
N PRO A 65 5.99 -34.11 -1.55
CA PRO A 65 5.88 -33.54 -2.91
C PRO A 65 4.56 -32.77 -3.18
N VAL A 66 3.59 -32.79 -2.25
CA VAL A 66 2.27 -32.17 -2.45
C VAL A 66 1.76 -31.55 -1.14
N ALA A 67 1.53 -30.24 -1.14
CA ALA A 67 0.83 -29.55 -0.07
C ALA A 67 -0.69 -29.60 -0.27
N ARG A 68 -1.39 -30.27 0.65
CA ARG A 68 -2.86 -30.26 0.74
C ARG A 68 -3.30 -29.16 1.69
N LEU A 69 -3.80 -28.04 1.15
CA LEU A 69 -4.26 -26.92 1.95
C LEU A 69 -5.79 -26.97 2.08
N THR A 70 -6.28 -27.01 3.33
CA THR A 70 -7.68 -26.70 3.61
C THR A 70 -7.80 -25.20 3.80
N ILE A 71 -8.54 -24.56 2.90
CA ILE A 71 -8.75 -23.11 2.88
C ILE A 71 -10.24 -22.76 3.04
N LEU A 72 -10.47 -21.56 3.58
CA LEU A 72 -11.76 -20.89 3.55
C LEU A 72 -11.68 -19.71 2.57
N ARG A 73 -12.46 -19.82 1.49
CA ARG A 73 -12.57 -18.80 0.45
C ARG A 73 -13.94 -18.15 0.55
N ASP A 74 -13.99 -16.96 1.16
CA ASP A 74 -15.18 -16.13 1.22
C ASP A 74 -15.15 -15.19 0.01
N GLN A 75 -15.92 -15.52 -1.03
CA GLN A 75 -15.87 -14.86 -2.34
C GLN A 75 -16.06 -13.33 -2.23
N LYS A 76 -16.94 -12.86 -1.35
CA LYS A 76 -17.15 -11.42 -1.12
C LYS A 76 -15.96 -10.76 -0.43
N LYS A 77 -15.40 -11.39 0.61
CA LYS A 77 -14.22 -10.86 1.29
C LYS A 77 -12.97 -10.92 0.43
N ALA A 78 -12.84 -11.96 -0.39
CA ALA A 78 -11.74 -12.11 -1.33
C ALA A 78 -11.80 -11.02 -2.41
N GLU A 79 -12.97 -10.76 -2.99
CA GLU A 79 -13.17 -9.66 -3.95
C GLU A 79 -12.92 -8.28 -3.31
N GLU A 80 -13.41 -8.05 -2.08
CA GLU A 80 -13.13 -6.80 -1.35
C GLU A 80 -11.64 -6.63 -1.03
N LEU A 81 -10.94 -7.71 -0.64
CA LEU A 81 -9.52 -7.67 -0.30
C LEU A 81 -8.65 -7.53 -1.55
N GLU A 82 -8.99 -8.24 -2.62
CA GLU A 82 -8.33 -8.14 -3.92
C GLU A 82 -8.54 -6.75 -4.54
N ALA A 83 -9.73 -6.15 -4.43
CA ALA A 83 -9.99 -4.77 -4.85
C ALA A 83 -9.22 -3.73 -4.02
N ARG A 84 -8.94 -4.02 -2.74
CA ARG A 84 -8.06 -3.18 -1.89
C ARG A 84 -6.59 -3.30 -2.26
N VAL A 85 -6.15 -4.44 -2.77
CA VAL A 85 -4.73 -4.68 -3.10
C VAL A 85 -4.43 -4.32 -4.56
N ARG A 86 -5.39 -4.48 -5.47
CA ARG A 86 -5.22 -4.20 -6.90
C ARG A 86 -5.35 -2.71 -7.19
N ILE A 87 -4.21 -2.08 -7.42
CA ILE A 87 -4.15 -0.67 -7.81
C ILE A 87 -4.67 -0.54 -9.26
N PRO A 88 -5.66 0.34 -9.54
CA PRO A 88 -6.14 0.59 -10.88
C PRO A 88 -5.01 1.02 -11.83
N GLU A 89 -5.05 0.57 -13.08
CA GLU A 89 -4.04 0.84 -14.12
C GLU A 89 -3.73 2.35 -14.26
N ALA A 90 -4.77 3.19 -14.16
CA ALA A 90 -4.63 4.64 -14.23
C ALA A 90 -3.73 5.21 -13.11
N ARG A 91 -3.80 4.64 -11.89
CA ARG A 91 -3.00 5.04 -10.73
C ARG A 91 -1.66 4.32 -10.69
N ALA A 92 -1.56 3.11 -11.27
CA ALA A 92 -0.32 2.36 -11.36
C ALA A 92 0.79 3.14 -12.10
N LYS A 93 0.42 4.00 -13.06
CA LYS A 93 1.34 4.91 -13.77
C LYS A 93 2.01 5.95 -12.87
N LEU A 94 1.43 6.25 -11.71
CA LEU A 94 2.00 7.18 -10.72
C LEU A 94 3.05 6.50 -9.83
N ILE A 95 3.16 5.17 -9.89
CA ILE A 95 4.02 4.39 -9.00
C ILE A 95 5.37 4.15 -9.66
N GLN A 96 6.43 4.59 -8.99
CA GLN A 96 7.79 4.14 -9.29
C GLN A 96 8.09 2.91 -8.43
N ARG A 97 7.91 1.71 -8.98
CA ARG A 97 8.12 0.47 -8.23
C ARG A 97 9.60 0.30 -7.88
N ARG A 98 9.87 0.03 -6.60
CA ARG A 98 11.22 -0.17 -6.06
C ARG A 98 11.26 -1.45 -5.24
N ASP A 99 12.40 -2.13 -5.27
CA ASP A 99 12.63 -3.30 -4.44
C ASP A 99 12.62 -2.95 -2.96
N GLY A 100 12.09 -3.87 -2.15
CA GLY A 100 11.94 -3.66 -0.70
C GLY A 100 10.74 -2.81 -0.29
N TYR A 101 9.84 -2.47 -1.23
CA TYR A 101 8.60 -1.76 -0.96
C TYR A 101 7.38 -2.54 -1.48
N MET A 102 6.26 -2.43 -0.77
CA MET A 102 4.95 -2.91 -1.21
C MET A 102 4.03 -1.73 -1.55
N TYR A 103 3.12 -1.95 -2.50
CA TYR A 103 2.17 -0.95 -2.95
C TYR A 103 0.75 -1.48 -2.84
N PHE A 104 -0.17 -0.70 -2.29
CA PHE A 104 -1.57 -1.09 -2.14
C PHE A 104 -2.50 0.14 -2.09
N LEU A 105 -3.80 -0.07 -2.22
CA LEU A 105 -4.80 0.97 -1.99
C LEU A 105 -5.28 0.96 -0.53
N ALA A 106 -5.08 2.08 0.16
CA ALA A 106 -5.70 2.34 1.44
C ALA A 106 -7.06 3.01 1.22
N LYS A 107 -8.15 2.40 1.73
CA LYS A 107 -9.50 2.99 1.70
C LYS A 107 -9.91 3.45 3.09
N LEU A 108 -10.04 4.75 3.28
CA LEU A 108 -10.49 5.36 4.54
C LEU A 108 -11.94 5.81 4.37
N VAL A 109 -12.82 5.33 5.24
CA VAL A 109 -14.25 5.67 5.22
C VAL A 109 -14.60 6.39 6.52
N TRP A 110 -15.00 7.66 6.42
CA TRP A 110 -15.46 8.44 7.55
C TRP A 110 -16.91 8.08 7.88
N GLN A 111 -17.19 7.96 9.17
CA GLN A 111 -18.52 7.69 9.69
C GLN A 111 -18.95 8.81 10.65
N PRO A 112 -20.21 9.27 10.62
CA PRO A 112 -20.75 10.15 11.65
C PRO A 112 -20.62 9.46 13.02
N ASN A 113 -20.03 10.14 14.01
CA ASN A 113 -19.69 9.58 15.33
C ASN A 113 -18.65 8.43 15.31
N GLY A 114 -17.93 8.28 14.20
CA GLY A 114 -16.82 7.34 14.08
C GLY A 114 -15.53 7.84 14.74
N PRO A 115 -14.47 7.02 14.72
CA PRO A 115 -13.16 7.43 15.22
C PRO A 115 -12.62 8.63 14.44
N LYS A 116 -11.85 9.49 15.13
CA LYS A 116 -11.10 10.58 14.48
C LYS A 116 -10.15 10.04 13.41
N LEU A 117 -9.80 10.88 12.43
CA LEU A 117 -8.84 10.51 11.39
C LEU A 117 -7.51 10.03 11.98
N GLY A 118 -6.95 10.77 12.95
CA GLY A 118 -5.75 10.39 13.73
C GLY A 118 -4.46 10.27 12.92
N LEU A 119 -4.39 10.96 11.77
CA LEU A 119 -3.26 10.90 10.85
C LEU A 119 -2.32 12.09 11.00
N GLY A 120 -1.04 11.82 11.20
CA GLY A 120 0.06 12.78 11.05
C GLY A 120 0.83 12.50 9.77
N ILE A 121 1.08 13.55 8.98
CA ILE A 121 1.88 13.48 7.76
C ILE A 121 3.06 14.46 7.82
N LYS A 122 4.16 14.09 7.16
CA LYS A 122 5.39 14.86 7.03
C LYS A 122 5.79 14.92 5.57
N HIS A 123 6.08 16.12 5.09
CA HIS A 123 6.75 16.31 3.80
C HIS A 123 8.23 15.95 3.99
N PHE A 124 8.84 15.17 3.10
CA PHE A 124 10.29 15.01 3.00
C PHE A 124 10.70 14.68 1.55
N GLN A 125 11.58 15.47 0.94
CA GLN A 125 12.09 15.24 -0.43
C GLN A 125 10.99 14.95 -1.47
N ASN A 126 9.96 15.81 -1.56
CA ASN A 126 8.79 15.64 -2.45
C ASN A 126 7.94 14.38 -2.16
N ARG A 127 8.04 13.82 -0.95
CA ARG A 127 7.23 12.68 -0.50
C ARG A 127 6.40 13.06 0.70
N VAL A 128 5.19 12.50 0.77
CA VAL A 128 4.29 12.64 1.91
C VAL A 128 4.34 11.38 2.74
N LEU A 129 5.09 11.40 3.84
CA LEU A 129 5.26 10.27 4.74
C LEU A 129 4.29 10.35 5.92
N VAL A 130 3.73 9.22 6.31
CA VAL A 130 2.93 9.09 7.52
C VAL A 130 3.89 9.14 8.72
N SER A 131 3.80 10.22 9.49
CA SER A 131 4.63 10.43 10.68
C SER A 131 3.98 9.92 11.96
N ARG A 132 2.64 9.78 11.96
CA ARG A 132 1.88 9.34 13.13
C ARG A 132 0.56 8.69 12.70
N CYS A 133 0.20 7.59 13.36
CA CYS A 133 -1.14 7.03 13.35
C CYS A 133 -1.59 6.85 14.80
N ASP A 134 -2.66 7.52 15.21
CA ASP A 134 -3.20 7.39 16.56
C ASP A 134 -3.89 6.03 16.73
N ALA A 135 -3.66 5.35 17.86
CA ALA A 135 -4.35 4.08 18.14
C ALA A 135 -5.87 4.27 18.18
N GLY A 136 -6.61 3.34 17.56
CA GLY A 136 -8.08 3.42 17.46
C GLY A 136 -8.61 4.49 16.50
N SER A 137 -7.75 5.16 15.73
CA SER A 137 -8.14 6.12 14.70
C SER A 137 -8.47 5.45 13.36
N LEU A 138 -9.13 6.19 12.48
CA LEU A 138 -9.41 5.72 11.12
C LEU A 138 -8.11 5.40 10.35
N SER A 139 -7.07 6.22 10.49
CA SER A 139 -5.82 5.99 9.78
C SER A 139 -5.10 4.73 10.25
N ALA A 140 -5.11 4.41 11.54
CA ALA A 140 -4.47 3.20 12.06
C ALA A 140 -5.06 1.89 11.52
N THR A 141 -6.26 1.93 10.92
CA THR A 141 -6.88 0.74 10.31
C THR A 141 -6.27 0.36 8.97
N GLN A 142 -5.69 1.31 8.23
CA GLN A 142 -5.17 1.08 6.86
C GLN A 142 -3.71 1.52 6.69
N LEU A 143 -3.27 2.53 7.46
CA LEU A 143 -1.98 3.18 7.36
C LEU A 143 -1.11 2.88 8.59
N ALA A 144 0.20 2.82 8.37
CA ALA A 144 1.22 2.65 9.37
C ALA A 144 2.23 3.81 9.31
N VAL A 145 2.92 4.06 10.42
CA VAL A 145 4.01 5.04 10.44
C VAL A 145 5.11 4.60 9.47
N GLY A 146 5.52 5.54 8.62
CA GLY A 146 6.48 5.31 7.55
C GLY A 146 5.86 5.02 6.18
N ASP A 147 4.55 4.85 6.09
CA ASP A 147 3.87 4.74 4.80
C ASP A 147 4.06 6.03 3.99
N HIS A 148 4.33 5.89 2.70
CA HIS A 148 4.41 7.00 1.75
C HIS A 148 3.09 7.08 0.96
N ILE A 149 2.40 8.21 1.07
CA ILE A 149 1.16 8.48 0.33
C ILE A 149 1.57 9.03 -1.03
N ILE A 150 1.36 8.24 -2.09
CA ILE A 150 1.71 8.59 -3.47
C ILE A 150 0.63 9.47 -4.08
N ASP A 151 -0.63 9.13 -3.84
CA ASP A 151 -1.77 9.83 -4.40
C ASP A 151 -2.99 9.76 -3.45
N ILE A 152 -3.90 10.71 -3.60
CA ILE A 152 -5.20 10.75 -2.93
C ILE A 152 -6.30 10.89 -4.00
N ASP A 153 -7.21 9.93 -4.07
CA ASP A 153 -8.28 9.82 -5.07
C ASP A 153 -7.77 9.95 -6.53
N GLY A 154 -6.57 9.46 -6.79
CA GLY A 154 -5.93 9.50 -8.11
C GLY A 154 -5.19 10.81 -8.41
N VAL A 155 -5.19 11.77 -7.47
CA VAL A 155 -4.40 13.00 -7.57
C VAL A 155 -3.04 12.77 -6.89
N PRO A 156 -1.92 12.82 -7.63
CA PRO A 156 -0.60 12.61 -7.04
C PRO A 156 -0.28 13.70 -6.01
N VAL A 157 0.34 13.31 -4.90
CA VAL A 157 0.69 14.22 -3.81
C VAL A 157 2.18 14.18 -3.53
N THR A 158 2.81 15.35 -3.60
CA THR A 158 4.24 15.53 -3.33
C THR A 158 4.48 16.44 -2.12
N ASP A 159 3.42 17.03 -1.57
CA ASP A 159 3.49 17.98 -0.47
C ASP A 159 2.43 17.70 0.61
N LYS A 160 2.80 17.94 1.87
CA LYS A 160 1.94 17.64 3.02
C LYS A 160 0.68 18.52 3.06
N ASP A 161 0.74 19.76 2.60
CA ASP A 161 -0.37 20.69 2.70
C ASP A 161 -1.40 20.37 1.62
N VAL A 162 -0.93 20.09 0.39
CA VAL A 162 -1.77 19.55 -0.69
C VAL A 162 -2.44 18.24 -0.28
N ALA A 163 -1.69 17.31 0.33
CA ALA A 163 -2.25 16.05 0.81
C ALA A 163 -3.29 16.26 1.91
N ARG A 164 -3.04 17.19 2.84
CA ARG A 164 -4.00 17.53 3.91
C ARG A 164 -5.30 18.07 3.32
N ASP A 165 -5.22 19.02 2.40
CA ASP A 165 -6.39 19.67 1.81
C ASP A 165 -7.24 18.66 1.02
N LEU A 166 -6.58 17.78 0.25
CA LEU A 166 -7.28 16.72 -0.49
C LEU A 166 -7.95 15.71 0.44
N LEU A 167 -7.30 15.28 1.52
CA LEU A 167 -7.89 14.38 2.51
C LEU A 167 -9.11 15.01 3.19
N ILE A 168 -8.98 16.26 3.65
CA ILE A 168 -10.08 16.97 4.32
C ILE A 168 -11.26 17.11 3.37
N LYS A 169 -11.01 17.59 2.14
CA LYS A 169 -12.06 17.76 1.14
C LYS A 169 -12.77 16.46 0.81
N ALA A 170 -12.03 15.38 0.53
CA ALA A 170 -12.61 14.08 0.19
C ALA A 170 -13.45 13.51 1.34
N LEU A 171 -12.95 13.58 2.58
CA LEU A 171 -13.68 13.07 3.75
C LEU A 171 -14.90 13.92 4.11
N GLN A 172 -14.88 15.23 3.84
CA GLN A 172 -16.04 16.11 4.05
C GLN A 172 -17.14 15.87 3.01
N GLU A 173 -16.78 15.83 1.72
CA GLU A 173 -17.71 15.74 0.59
C GLU A 173 -18.22 14.31 0.35
N LYS A 174 -17.29 13.35 0.21
CA LYS A 174 -17.61 11.97 -0.21
C LYS A 174 -17.77 11.00 0.95
N LYS A 175 -17.30 11.38 2.16
CA LYS A 175 -17.21 10.51 3.34
C LYS A 175 -16.29 9.30 3.17
N GLU A 176 -15.59 9.20 2.04
CA GLU A 176 -14.57 8.19 1.80
C GLU A 176 -13.43 8.78 0.97
N VAL A 177 -12.24 8.20 1.12
CA VAL A 177 -11.06 8.56 0.35
C VAL A 177 -10.21 7.32 0.10
N THR A 178 -9.63 7.24 -1.09
CA THR A 178 -8.73 6.16 -1.48
C THR A 178 -7.34 6.70 -1.75
N ALA A 179 -6.31 6.12 -1.15
CA ALA A 179 -4.93 6.54 -1.35
C ALA A 179 -4.07 5.38 -1.85
N VAL A 180 -3.17 5.65 -2.79
CA VAL A 180 -2.11 4.70 -3.14
C VAL A 180 -0.97 4.89 -2.15
N VAL A 181 -0.58 3.80 -1.53
CA VAL A 181 0.39 3.78 -0.45
C VAL A 181 1.57 2.90 -0.83
N GLU A 182 2.77 3.41 -0.61
CA GLU A 182 4.04 2.69 -0.64
C GLU A 182 4.48 2.41 0.80
N ARG A 183 4.61 1.14 1.17
CA ARG A 183 5.04 0.71 2.51
C ARG A 183 6.40 0.02 2.45
N PRO A 184 7.37 0.40 3.30
CA PRO A 184 8.67 -0.24 3.34
C PRO A 184 8.61 -1.65 3.95
N GLU A 185 9.04 -2.67 3.20
CA GLU A 185 9.16 -4.07 3.67
C GLU A 185 10.60 -4.40 4.10
N SER A 186 11.60 -4.00 3.31
CA SER A 186 13.02 -4.32 3.58
C SER A 186 13.60 -3.52 4.75
N MET A 187 14.66 -4.06 5.37
CA MET A 187 15.38 -3.40 6.47
C MET A 187 15.94 -2.04 6.02
N GLU A 188 16.51 -1.97 4.82
CA GLU A 188 17.05 -0.74 4.23
C GLU A 188 15.95 0.32 4.03
N ALA A 189 14.80 -0.09 3.47
CA ALA A 189 13.67 0.80 3.23
C ALA A 189 13.08 1.36 4.53
N LYS A 190 12.99 0.52 5.57
CA LYS A 190 12.54 0.92 6.91
C LYS A 190 13.52 1.91 7.54
N HIS A 191 14.82 1.64 7.44
CA HIS A 191 15.85 2.53 7.98
C HIS A 191 15.83 3.91 7.31
N TRP A 192 15.75 3.95 5.97
CA TRP A 192 15.61 5.19 5.22
C TRP A 192 14.39 6.01 5.67
N THR A 193 13.25 5.33 5.83
CA THR A 193 11.99 5.96 6.23
C THR A 193 12.08 6.53 7.64
N GLN A 194 12.69 5.79 8.57
CA GLN A 194 12.92 6.25 9.94
C GLN A 194 13.81 7.50 9.95
N GLN A 195 14.90 7.51 9.17
CA GLN A 195 15.78 8.66 9.04
C GLN A 195 15.03 9.87 8.46
N ALA A 196 14.21 9.67 7.43
CA ALA A 196 13.38 10.72 6.84
C ALA A 196 12.39 11.34 7.85
N LEU A 197 11.79 10.51 8.71
CA LEU A 197 10.85 10.96 9.74
C LEU A 197 11.52 11.76 10.87
N VAL A 198 12.76 11.43 11.24
CA VAL A 198 13.50 12.14 12.29
C VAL A 198 14.20 13.40 11.77
N THR A 199 14.64 13.41 10.50
CA THR A 199 15.39 14.53 9.91
C THR A 199 14.61 15.84 10.04
N GLN A 200 15.11 16.79 10.83
CA GLN A 200 14.54 18.13 10.89
C GLN A 200 14.82 18.84 9.56
N ILE A 201 13.75 19.23 8.89
CA ILE A 201 13.87 19.93 7.62
C ILE A 201 14.11 21.40 7.96
N CYS A 202 15.38 21.76 8.13
CA CYS A 202 15.82 23.15 8.02
C CYS A 202 15.75 23.53 6.53
N GLN A 203 14.54 23.55 5.95
CA GLN A 203 14.38 24.11 4.62
C GLN A 203 14.46 25.63 4.78
N PRO A 204 15.41 26.31 4.13
CA PRO A 204 15.23 27.73 3.89
C PRO A 204 13.87 27.90 3.18
N PRO A 205 13.11 28.96 3.50
CA PRO A 205 11.79 29.18 2.92
C PRO A 205 11.87 29.05 1.40
N SER A 206 10.86 28.44 0.79
CA SER A 206 10.74 28.30 -0.67
C SER A 206 11.01 29.67 -1.30
N VAL A 207 12.13 29.78 -2.03
CA VAL A 207 12.49 31.04 -2.67
C VAL A 207 11.43 31.33 -3.72
N GLN A 208 10.70 32.43 -3.52
CA GLN A 208 9.68 32.86 -4.46
C GLN A 208 10.33 33.05 -5.82
N MET A 209 9.83 32.35 -6.82
CA MET A 209 10.36 32.40 -8.19
C MET A 209 10.42 33.87 -8.65
N ASN A 210 11.61 34.35 -9.03
CA ASN A 210 11.81 35.74 -9.43
C ASN A 210 10.80 36.12 -10.54
N SER A 211 10.35 37.37 -10.54
CA SER A 211 9.40 37.90 -11.53
C SER A 211 9.78 37.52 -12.96
N ASP A 212 11.08 37.56 -13.25
CA ASP A 212 11.64 37.34 -14.57
C ASP A 212 11.48 35.87 -14.99
N VAL A 213 11.72 34.94 -14.06
CA VAL A 213 11.53 33.50 -14.30
C VAL A 213 10.04 33.19 -14.47
N ARG A 214 9.16 33.86 -13.70
CA ARG A 214 7.69 33.73 -13.86
C ARG A 214 7.23 34.24 -15.23
N ALA A 215 7.77 35.37 -15.69
CA ALA A 215 7.46 35.94 -17.00
C ALA A 215 7.93 35.03 -18.15
N ILE A 216 9.15 34.47 -18.04
CA ILE A 216 9.68 33.51 -19.02
C ILE A 216 8.81 32.25 -19.06
N ALA A 217 8.49 31.65 -17.91
CA ALA A 217 7.66 30.46 -17.85
C ALA A 217 6.25 30.70 -18.42
N ALA A 218 5.65 31.87 -18.16
CA ALA A 218 4.36 32.24 -18.74
C ALA A 218 4.42 32.36 -20.27
N ARG A 219 5.49 32.95 -20.81
CA ARG A 219 5.70 33.10 -22.25
C ARG A 219 5.87 31.75 -22.96
N GLU A 220 6.65 30.84 -22.38
CA GLU A 220 6.84 29.50 -22.94
C GLU A 220 5.55 28.67 -22.87
N ARG A 221 4.80 28.78 -21.77
CA ARG A 221 3.50 28.12 -21.64
C ARG A 221 2.47 28.62 -22.65
N ALA A 222 2.54 29.90 -23.04
CA ALA A 222 1.69 30.46 -24.09
C ALA A 222 2.08 29.96 -25.49
N LYS A 223 3.37 29.83 -25.78
CA LYS A 223 3.86 29.27 -27.06
C LYS A 223 3.45 27.80 -27.24
N VAL A 224 3.56 26.99 -26.18
CA VAL A 224 3.18 25.56 -26.22
C VAL A 224 1.67 25.38 -26.42
N LYS A 225 0.85 26.35 -26.02
CA LYS A 225 -0.61 26.32 -26.23
C LYS A 225 -1.04 26.74 -27.63
N GLN A 226 -0.16 27.31 -28.44
CA GLN A 226 -0.51 27.58 -29.84
C GLN A 226 -0.38 26.28 -30.64
N PRO A 227 -1.42 25.88 -31.39
CA PRO A 227 -1.29 24.75 -32.31
C PRO A 227 -0.23 25.10 -33.34
N LYS A 228 0.70 24.17 -33.60
CA LYS A 228 1.68 24.33 -34.67
C LYS A 228 0.94 24.50 -36.01
N PRO A 229 1.41 25.42 -36.88
CA PRO A 229 0.85 25.59 -38.21
C PRO A 229 0.99 24.33 -39.06
#